data_AF-A0A645GUP6-F1
#
_entry.id   AF-A0A645GUP6-F1
#
_cell.length_a   1.000
_cell.length_b   1.000
_cell.length_c   1.000
_cell.angle_alpha   90.00
_cell.angle_beta   90.00
_cell.angle_gamma   90.00
#
_symmetry.space_group_name_H-M   'P 1'
#
loop_
_entity.id
_entity.type
_entity.pdbx_description
1 polymer ?
#
loop_
_entity_poly.entity_id
_entity_poly.type
_entity_poly.pdbx_seq_one_letter_code
_entity_poly.pdbx_strand_id
1 'polypeptide(L)'
;MPHFPRLGLQMMIPDCVDNVSWFGLGPGESYPDTKTAQRVGLFKASVDSLMTNYLYPQENGNRSEVRRVAFYDIHMAGLMVKFDEPMNFSAHRFLPEDIEAAKHPHELHEREDIVLNLDWKQCGIGSGSCGPQTAEKYKIMPEPFKFGMTFKGFAPGELNDTSMFSLV
;
A
#
# COMPACT_ATOMS: atom_id res chain seq x y z
N MET A 1 -25.23 -6.75 6.05
CA MET A 1 -24.24 -6.71 4.96
C MET A 1 -22.90 -7.15 5.54
N PRO A 2 -22.11 -7.98 4.83
CA PRO A 2 -20.79 -8.39 5.32
C PRO A 2 -19.87 -7.16 5.48
N HIS A 3 -18.87 -7.27 6.36
CA HIS A 3 -17.78 -6.30 6.46
C HIS A 3 -16.98 -6.21 5.15
N PHE A 4 -16.31 -5.07 4.91
CA PHE A 4 -15.49 -4.87 3.72
C PHE A 4 -14.04 -5.33 3.95
N PRO A 5 -13.36 -5.89 2.92
CA PRO A 5 -11.95 -6.25 3.00
C PRO A 5 -11.04 -5.01 3.03
N ARG A 6 -11.36 -4.00 2.22
CA ARG A 6 -10.68 -2.70 2.16
C ARG A 6 -11.63 -1.61 1.67
N LEU A 7 -11.29 -0.35 1.94
CA LEU A 7 -11.95 0.85 1.41
C LEU A 7 -10.88 1.85 0.98
N GLY A 8 -10.83 2.18 -0.32
CA GLY A 8 -9.76 2.96 -0.89
C GLY A 8 -9.94 3.31 -2.36
N LEU A 9 -8.86 3.82 -2.96
CA LEU A 9 -8.73 4.05 -4.39
C LEU A 9 -7.68 3.09 -4.95
N GLN A 10 -8.03 2.35 -6.00
CA GLN A 10 -7.07 1.63 -6.82
C GLN A 10 -6.84 2.40 -8.12
N MET A 11 -5.59 2.50 -8.53
CA MET A 11 -5.18 3.12 -9.79
C MET A 11 -3.97 2.39 -10.37
N MET A 12 -3.74 2.60 -11.67
CA MET A 12 -2.53 2.13 -12.34
C MET A 12 -1.60 3.31 -12.60
N ILE A 13 -0.31 3.13 -12.36
CA ILE A 13 0.75 4.10 -12.68
C ILE A 13 1.82 3.44 -13.57
N PRO A 14 2.53 4.20 -14.42
CA PRO A 14 3.51 3.63 -15.34
C PRO A 14 4.60 2.82 -14.61
N ASP A 15 5.09 1.73 -15.22
CA ASP A 15 6.20 0.94 -14.66
C ASP A 15 7.47 1.74 -14.37
N CYS A 16 7.72 2.80 -15.12
CA CYS A 16 8.94 3.58 -15.01
C CYS A 16 9.10 4.30 -13.66
N VAL A 17 8.03 4.46 -12.88
CA VAL A 17 8.05 5.05 -11.53
C VAL A 17 8.10 3.99 -10.43
N ASP A 18 9.04 3.05 -10.54
CA ASP A 18 9.18 1.87 -9.68
C ASP A 18 9.91 2.10 -8.36
N ASN A 19 10.47 3.29 -8.13
CA ASN A 19 11.10 3.64 -6.86
C ASN A 19 10.07 4.29 -5.93
N VAL A 20 10.02 3.82 -4.69
CA VAL A 20 9.02 4.23 -3.70
C VAL A 20 9.70 4.84 -2.49
N SER A 21 9.21 6.00 -2.03
CA SER A 21 9.56 6.60 -0.76
C SER A 21 8.30 6.89 0.05
N TRP A 22 8.24 6.54 1.34
CA TRP A 22 7.07 6.84 2.17
C TRP A 22 7.43 7.27 3.58
N PHE A 23 6.57 8.11 4.16
CA PHE A 23 6.61 8.49 5.56
C PHE A 23 5.41 7.88 6.29
N GLY A 24 5.67 6.84 7.09
CA GLY A 24 4.65 6.01 7.72
C GLY A 24 5.25 4.87 8.52
N LEU A 25 4.49 3.80 8.77
CA LEU A 25 5.03 2.58 9.35
C LEU A 25 5.86 1.79 8.33
N GLY A 26 6.96 1.23 8.81
CA GLY A 26 7.84 0.35 8.03
C GLY A 26 9.00 -0.21 8.88
N PRO A 27 9.97 -0.88 8.23
CA PRO A 27 10.09 -1.06 6.78
C PRO A 27 9.20 -2.17 6.19
N GLY A 28 8.68 -3.08 7.03
CA GLY A 28 7.92 -4.24 6.59
C GLY A 28 6.43 -3.98 6.40
N GLU A 29 5.71 -5.04 6.02
CA GLU A 29 4.25 -4.97 5.90
C GLU A 29 3.56 -4.89 7.26
N SER A 30 2.35 -4.33 7.26
CA SER A 30 1.56 -4.13 8.47
C SER A 30 0.08 -4.08 8.17
N TYR A 31 -0.73 -4.62 9.10
CA TYR A 31 -2.18 -4.60 9.06
C TYR A 31 -2.71 -4.12 10.43
N PRO A 32 -3.99 -3.74 10.57
CA PRO A 32 -4.52 -3.17 11.80
C PRO A 32 -4.21 -3.99 13.07
N ASP A 33 -4.13 -5.31 12.96
CA ASP A 33 -3.90 -6.27 14.02
C ASP A 33 -2.47 -6.84 14.09
N THR A 34 -1.59 -6.51 13.14
CA THR A 34 -0.20 -7.02 13.05
C THR A 34 0.86 -5.93 12.84
N LYS A 35 0.55 -4.66 13.17
CA LYS A 35 1.45 -3.51 12.90
C LYS A 35 2.49 -3.17 13.97
N THR A 36 2.45 -3.78 15.15
CA THR A 36 3.23 -3.35 16.34
C THR A 36 4.75 -3.50 16.20
N ALA A 37 5.21 -4.33 15.26
CA ALA A 37 6.63 -4.48 14.95
C ALA A 37 7.20 -3.33 14.09
N GLN A 38 6.35 -2.56 13.42
CA GLN A 38 6.77 -1.48 12.54
C GLN A 38 7.05 -0.19 13.32
N ARG A 39 7.89 0.67 12.74
CA ARG A 39 8.23 1.99 13.31
C ARG A 39 7.85 3.09 12.33
N VAL A 40 7.46 4.25 12.88
CA VAL A 40 7.24 5.44 12.07
C VAL A 40 8.59 5.98 11.60
N GLY A 41 8.74 6.17 10.29
CA GLY A 41 9.98 6.65 9.70
C GLY A 41 9.83 6.99 8.22
N LEU A 42 10.91 7.50 7.64
CA LEU A 42 11.05 7.65 6.19
C LEU A 42 11.75 6.41 5.64
N PHE A 43 11.10 5.73 4.70
CA PHE A 43 11.60 4.49 4.11
C PHE A 43 11.63 4.59 2.60
N LYS A 44 12.50 3.80 1.97
CA LYS A 44 12.65 3.69 0.52
C LYS A 44 12.72 2.23 0.11
N ALA A 45 12.13 1.90 -1.04
CA ALA A 45 12.03 0.55 -1.59
C ALA A 45 11.77 0.62 -3.10
N SER A 46 12.06 -0.44 -3.86
CA SER A 46 11.43 -0.62 -5.18
C SER A 46 10.05 -1.24 -5.01
N VAL A 47 9.15 -1.07 -5.98
CA VAL A 47 7.84 -1.74 -6.00
C VAL A 47 7.98 -3.25 -5.81
N ASP A 48 8.95 -3.88 -6.47
CA ASP A 48 9.17 -5.33 -6.41
C ASP A 48 9.59 -5.81 -5.01
N SER A 49 10.28 -4.94 -4.25
CA SER A 49 10.69 -5.23 -2.87
C SER A 49 9.60 -4.99 -1.82
N LEU A 50 8.46 -4.38 -2.19
CA LEU A 50 7.35 -4.18 -1.26
C LEU A 50 6.53 -5.45 -1.02
N MET A 51 6.52 -6.37 -2.00
CA MET A 51 5.77 -7.61 -1.97
C MET A 51 6.41 -8.66 -1.04
N THR A 52 5.58 -9.36 -0.26
CA THR A 52 6.00 -10.58 0.43
C THR A 52 5.64 -11.79 -0.44
N ASN A 53 6.64 -12.56 -0.86
CA ASN A 53 6.43 -13.76 -1.69
C ASN A 53 5.97 -14.96 -0.85
N TYR A 54 4.68 -14.99 -0.51
CA TYR A 54 4.05 -16.11 0.18
C TYR A 54 3.95 -17.36 -0.72
N LEU A 55 4.07 -18.55 -0.11
CA LEU A 55 4.02 -19.83 -0.84
C LEU A 55 2.68 -20.04 -1.56
N TYR A 56 1.58 -19.63 -0.92
CA TYR A 56 0.28 -19.50 -1.55
C TYR A 56 0.06 -17.99 -1.78
N PRO A 57 -0.05 -17.52 -3.04
CA PRO A 57 -0.31 -16.12 -3.32
C PRO A 57 -1.53 -15.61 -2.56
N GLN A 58 -1.37 -14.46 -1.90
CA GLN A 58 -2.38 -13.85 -1.05
C GLN A 58 -2.09 -12.36 -0.88
N GLU A 59 -3.05 -11.60 -0.34
CA GLU A 59 -2.88 -10.18 0.01
C GLU A 59 -1.60 -9.97 0.84
N ASN A 60 -0.78 -9.01 0.44
CA ASN A 60 0.52 -8.74 1.05
C ASN A 60 0.98 -7.30 0.78
N GLY A 61 2.07 -6.88 1.39
CA GLY A 61 2.80 -5.66 1.05
C GLY A 61 2.22 -4.37 1.62
N ASN A 62 1.10 -4.41 2.34
CA ASN A 62 0.48 -3.20 2.88
C ASN A 62 1.40 -2.43 3.84
N ARG A 63 1.44 -1.11 3.68
CA ARG A 63 2.11 -0.17 4.58
C ARG A 63 1.05 0.67 5.30
N SER A 64 1.04 0.62 6.63
CA SER A 64 0.03 1.29 7.46
C SER A 64 0.47 2.68 7.93
N GLU A 65 -0.51 3.51 8.32
CA GLU A 65 -0.31 4.85 8.92
C GLU A 65 0.63 5.75 8.11
N VAL A 66 0.53 5.64 6.80
CA VAL A 66 1.30 6.42 5.84
C VAL A 66 0.66 7.79 5.74
N ARG A 67 1.49 8.83 5.87
CA ARG A 67 1.07 10.23 5.71
C ARG A 67 1.31 10.71 4.29
N ARG A 68 2.40 10.23 3.69
CA ARG A 68 2.80 10.53 2.30
C ARG A 68 3.53 9.35 1.69
N VAL A 69 3.33 9.16 0.40
CA VAL A 69 4.07 8.20 -0.44
C VAL A 69 4.40 8.86 -1.78
N ALA A 70 5.59 8.59 -2.30
CA ALA A 70 6.05 9.06 -3.60
C ALA A 70 6.54 7.88 -4.43
N PHE A 71 6.17 7.88 -5.70
CA PHE A 71 6.62 6.96 -6.75
C PHE A 71 7.40 7.77 -7.78
N TYR A 72 8.60 7.33 -8.15
CA TYR A 72 9.47 8.08 -9.05
C TYR A 72 10.35 7.18 -9.90
N ASP A 73 10.79 7.76 -11.02
CA ASP A 73 11.72 7.15 -11.95
C ASP A 73 13.18 7.35 -11.52
N ILE A 74 14.09 6.78 -12.31
CA ILE A 74 15.55 6.92 -12.13
C ILE A 74 16.04 8.38 -12.24
N HIS A 75 15.23 9.28 -12.76
CA HIS A 75 15.52 10.71 -12.90
C HIS A 75 14.95 11.54 -11.76
N MET A 76 14.31 10.91 -10.75
CA MET A 76 13.66 11.57 -9.62
C MET A 76 12.46 12.44 -10.02
N ALA A 77 11.78 12.09 -11.12
CA ALA A 77 10.50 12.65 -11.51
C ALA A 77 9.38 11.64 -11.17
N GLY A 78 8.20 12.12 -10.80
CA GLY A 78 7.13 11.19 -10.44
C GLY A 78 5.89 11.80 -9.81
N LEU A 79 5.22 10.97 -9.01
CA LEU A 79 3.94 11.25 -8.38
C LEU A 79 4.07 11.13 -6.86
N MET A 80 3.63 12.16 -6.14
CA MET A 80 3.47 12.11 -4.69
C MET A 80 1.99 12.13 -4.33
N VAL A 81 1.63 11.28 -3.37
CA VAL A 81 0.32 11.26 -2.73
C VAL A 81 0.47 11.68 -1.29
N LYS A 82 -0.29 12.69 -0.89
CA LYS A 82 -0.45 13.11 0.51
C LYS A 82 -1.85 12.74 0.98
N PHE A 83 -1.94 12.08 2.12
CA PHE A 83 -3.22 11.74 2.72
C PHE A 83 -3.64 12.81 3.74
N ASP A 84 -4.93 13.14 3.79
CA ASP A 84 -5.47 14.10 4.76
C ASP A 84 -5.38 13.57 6.20
N GLU A 85 -5.51 12.24 6.35
CA GLU A 85 -5.29 11.47 7.58
C GLU A 85 -4.34 10.30 7.26
N PRO A 86 -3.63 9.70 8.23
CA PRO A 86 -2.81 8.53 7.95
C PRO A 86 -3.64 7.39 7.34
N MET A 87 -3.24 6.96 6.15
CA MET A 87 -3.89 5.92 5.34
C MET A 87 -2.92 4.76 5.09
N ASN A 88 -3.30 3.81 4.24
CA ASN A 88 -2.49 2.67 3.87
C ASN A 88 -2.17 2.71 2.38
N PHE A 89 -1.06 2.11 1.98
CA PHE A 89 -0.82 1.84 0.57
C PHE A 89 -0.23 0.45 0.35
N SER A 90 -0.52 -0.11 -0.81
CA SER A 90 0.21 -1.24 -1.38
C SER A 90 0.48 -0.99 -2.87
N ALA A 91 1.58 -1.50 -3.39
CA ALA A 91 1.95 -1.36 -4.79
C ALA A 91 2.50 -2.69 -5.29
N HIS A 92 1.97 -3.17 -6.42
CA HIS A 92 2.30 -4.47 -7.00
C HIS A 92 2.33 -4.38 -8.53
N ARG A 93 2.94 -5.37 -9.19
CA ARG A 93 2.78 -5.61 -10.64
C ARG A 93 1.63 -6.55 -10.96
N PHE A 94 0.71 -6.76 -10.02
CA PHE A 94 -0.40 -7.68 -10.12
C PHE A 94 -1.67 -7.01 -9.62
N LEU A 95 -2.81 -7.29 -10.25
CA LEU A 95 -4.10 -6.94 -9.68
C LEU A 95 -4.44 -7.88 -8.51
N PRO A 96 -5.28 -7.45 -7.55
CA PRO A 96 -5.79 -8.34 -6.51
C PRO A 96 -6.44 -9.62 -7.08
N GLU A 97 -7.12 -9.50 -8.23
CA GLU A 97 -7.74 -10.64 -8.90
C GLU A 97 -6.72 -11.64 -9.46
N ASP A 98 -5.54 -11.18 -9.88
CA ASP A 98 -4.46 -12.05 -10.34
C ASP A 98 -3.89 -12.86 -9.15
N ILE A 99 -3.73 -12.20 -8.00
CA ILE A 99 -3.26 -12.82 -6.76
C ILE A 99 -4.27 -13.85 -6.24
N GLU A 100 -5.56 -13.51 -6.26
CA GLU A 100 -6.64 -14.43 -5.83
C GLU A 100 -6.75 -15.66 -6.73
N ALA A 101 -6.51 -15.52 -8.05
CA ALA A 101 -6.62 -16.62 -8.99
C ALA A 101 -5.44 -17.60 -8.90
N ALA A 102 -4.25 -17.13 -8.52
CA ALA A 102 -3.03 -17.92 -8.49
C ALA A 102 -2.96 -18.82 -7.24
N LYS A 103 -2.58 -20.09 -7.44
CA LYS A 103 -2.34 -21.05 -6.35
C LYS A 103 -0.86 -21.20 -6.03
N HIS A 104 0.01 -20.82 -6.96
CA HIS A 104 1.45 -20.88 -6.81
C HIS A 104 2.13 -19.62 -7.38
N PRO A 105 3.27 -19.18 -6.83
CA PRO A 105 3.92 -17.93 -7.26
C PRO A 105 4.30 -17.88 -8.74
N HIS A 106 4.62 -19.02 -9.36
CA HIS A 106 5.00 -19.08 -10.78
C HIS A 106 3.81 -18.88 -11.75
N GLU A 107 2.58 -18.88 -11.25
CA GLU A 107 1.37 -18.62 -12.02
C GLU A 107 1.07 -17.10 -12.11
N LEU A 108 1.79 -16.28 -11.34
CA LEU A 108 1.67 -14.83 -11.38
C LEU A 108 2.42 -14.27 -12.60
N HIS A 109 1.70 -13.47 -13.40
CA HIS A 109 2.26 -12.79 -14.56
C HIS A 109 2.25 -11.28 -14.32
N GLU A 110 3.45 -10.68 -14.34
CA GLU A 110 3.60 -9.26 -14.10
C GLU A 110 2.91 -8.45 -15.20
N ARG A 111 2.25 -7.37 -14.79
CA ARG A 111 1.63 -6.39 -15.68
C ARG A 111 2.63 -5.29 -16.06
N GLU A 112 2.34 -4.62 -17.16
CA GLU A 112 3.11 -3.46 -17.63
C GLU A 112 2.96 -2.25 -16.71
N ASP A 113 1.83 -2.10 -16.02
CA ASP A 113 1.62 -1.01 -15.07
C ASP A 113 1.79 -1.47 -13.62
N ILE A 114 2.17 -0.54 -12.75
CA ILE A 114 2.13 -0.72 -11.30
C ILE A 114 0.69 -0.49 -10.82
N VAL A 115 0.13 -1.50 -10.16
CA VAL A 115 -1.15 -1.45 -9.47
C VAL A 115 -0.94 -0.82 -8.09
N LEU A 116 -1.40 0.42 -7.92
CA LEU A 116 -1.31 1.19 -6.70
C LEU A 116 -2.66 1.20 -5.99
N ASN A 117 -2.68 0.72 -4.75
CA ASN A 117 -3.83 0.84 -3.86
C ASN A 117 -3.55 1.88 -2.77
N LEU A 118 -4.49 2.80 -2.57
CA LEU A 118 -4.45 3.88 -1.59
C LEU A 118 -5.68 3.76 -0.68
N ASP A 119 -5.53 3.06 0.44
CA ASP A 119 -6.66 2.66 1.29
C ASP A 119 -6.84 3.52 2.53
N TRP A 120 -8.07 3.99 2.72
CA TRP A 120 -8.46 4.62 3.98
C TRP A 120 -8.47 3.60 5.12
N LYS A 121 -9.00 2.41 4.84
CA LYS A 121 -9.03 1.32 5.80
C LYS A 121 -8.76 -0.01 5.11
N GLN A 122 -8.04 -0.86 5.80
CA GLN A 122 -7.88 -2.27 5.48
C GLN A 122 -8.38 -3.11 6.65
N CYS A 123 -8.98 -4.26 6.39
CA CYS A 123 -9.40 -5.20 7.42
C CYS A 123 -8.17 -5.86 8.07
N GLY A 124 -8.27 -6.21 9.35
CA GLY A 124 -7.27 -7.06 10.02
C GLY A 124 -7.25 -8.48 9.45
N ILE A 125 -6.11 -9.16 9.61
CA ILE A 125 -5.87 -10.51 9.07
C ILE A 125 -6.59 -11.58 9.91
N GLY A 126 -6.52 -11.46 11.23
CA GLY A 126 -6.95 -12.53 12.14
C GLY A 126 -6.08 -13.79 12.04
N SER A 127 -6.65 -14.93 12.40
CA SER A 127 -6.01 -16.25 12.25
C SER A 127 -7.03 -17.33 11.84
N GLY A 128 -8.01 -16.94 11.03
CA GLY A 128 -9.18 -17.75 10.68
C GLY A 128 -8.90 -19.03 9.90
N SER A 129 -7.65 -19.30 9.49
CA SER A 129 -7.24 -20.59 8.91
C SER A 129 -7.29 -21.73 9.94
N CYS A 130 -6.87 -21.46 11.19
CA CYS A 130 -6.93 -22.37 12.33
C CYS A 130 -6.87 -21.57 13.63
N GLY A 131 -7.94 -20.80 13.90
CA GLY A 131 -7.95 -19.83 14.99
C GLY A 131 -9.13 -18.86 14.92
N PRO A 132 -9.14 -17.82 15.78
CA PRO A 132 -10.17 -16.81 15.74
C PRO A 132 -10.19 -16.06 14.41
N GLN A 133 -11.39 -15.74 13.97
CA GLN A 133 -11.61 -14.75 12.91
C GLN A 133 -11.09 -13.38 13.35
N THR A 134 -10.89 -12.46 12.40
CA THR A 134 -10.52 -11.08 12.68
C THR A 134 -11.43 -10.49 13.75
N ALA A 135 -10.85 -9.90 14.80
CA ALA A 135 -11.62 -9.29 15.88
C ALA A 135 -12.48 -8.13 15.36
N GLU A 136 -13.69 -7.94 15.89
CA GLU A 136 -14.65 -6.93 15.41
C GLU A 136 -14.05 -5.52 15.30
N LYS A 137 -13.18 -5.13 16.24
CA LYS A 137 -12.50 -3.82 16.24
C LYS A 137 -11.58 -3.57 15.04
N TYR A 138 -11.20 -4.62 14.30
CA TYR A 138 -10.35 -4.55 13.12
C TYR A 138 -11.11 -4.83 11.82
N LYS A 139 -12.44 -4.97 11.89
CA LYS A 139 -13.31 -5.10 10.71
C LYS A 139 -13.76 -3.74 10.22
N ILE A 140 -14.06 -3.66 8.92
CA ILE A 140 -14.63 -2.46 8.30
C ILE A 140 -16.14 -2.67 8.12
N MET A 141 -16.93 -2.04 8.97
CA MET A 141 -18.38 -2.11 8.88
C MET A 141 -18.92 -1.19 7.78
N PRO A 142 -20.03 -1.57 7.11
CA PRO A 142 -20.62 -0.80 6.02
C PRO A 142 -21.37 0.43 6.56
N GLU A 143 -20.62 1.51 6.72
CA GLU A 143 -21.09 2.80 7.22
C GLU A 143 -20.72 3.93 6.24
N PRO A 144 -21.42 5.08 6.23
CA PRO A 144 -21.01 6.22 5.43
C PRO A 144 -19.56 6.63 5.71
N PHE A 145 -18.76 6.82 4.66
CA PHE A 145 -17.35 7.15 4.79
C PHE A 145 -16.97 8.36 3.94
N LYS A 146 -15.90 9.05 4.37
CA LYS A 146 -15.24 10.13 3.64
C LYS A 146 -13.75 10.07 3.93
N PHE A 147 -12.94 10.15 2.90
CA PHE A 147 -11.49 10.30 3.00
C PHE A 147 -11.02 11.22 1.87
N GLY A 148 -9.83 11.79 2.04
CA GLY A 148 -9.25 12.72 1.08
C GLY A 148 -7.75 12.49 0.94
N MET A 149 -7.28 12.74 -0.27
CA MET A 149 -5.87 12.66 -0.63
C MET A 149 -5.58 13.67 -1.74
N THR A 150 -4.36 14.17 -1.77
CA THR A 150 -3.88 15.12 -2.78
C THR A 150 -2.77 14.47 -3.60
N PHE A 151 -2.90 14.57 -4.92
CA PHE A 151 -1.91 14.10 -5.89
C PHE A 151 -1.09 15.27 -6.40
N LYS A 152 0.22 15.09 -6.46
CA LYS A 152 1.13 16.10 -7.00
C LYS A 152 2.23 15.44 -7.83
N GLY A 153 2.29 15.80 -9.10
CA GLY A 153 3.46 15.50 -9.92
C GLY A 153 4.66 16.34 -9.46
N PHE A 154 5.86 15.79 -9.53
CA PHE A 154 7.09 16.51 -9.23
C PHE A 154 8.19 16.23 -10.26
N ALA A 155 9.06 17.21 -10.43
CA ALA A 155 10.19 17.18 -11.35
C ALA A 155 11.51 16.80 -10.64
N PRO A 156 12.58 16.47 -11.40
CA PRO A 156 13.89 16.20 -10.82
C PRO A 156 14.36 17.35 -9.91
N GLY A 157 14.83 17.00 -8.71
CA GLY A 157 15.31 17.96 -7.71
C GLY A 157 14.24 18.48 -6.74
N GLU A 158 12.96 18.23 -6.99
CA GLU A 158 11.87 18.61 -6.08
C GLU A 158 11.67 17.59 -4.95
N LEU A 159 11.97 16.30 -5.20
CA LEU A 159 11.92 15.24 -4.20
C LEU A 159 13.25 15.09 -3.44
N ASN A 160 13.19 15.22 -2.11
CA ASN A 160 14.27 14.93 -1.18
C ASN A 160 13.67 14.58 0.20
N ASP A 161 14.53 14.12 1.13
CA ASP A 161 14.07 13.69 2.45
C ASP A 161 13.34 14.80 3.21
N THR A 162 13.69 16.07 3.00
CA THR A 162 12.99 17.23 3.61
C THR A 162 11.69 17.54 2.88
N SER A 163 11.66 17.42 1.56
CA SER A 163 10.47 17.73 0.76
C SER A 163 9.36 16.69 0.95
N MET A 164 9.71 15.47 1.36
CA MET A 164 8.76 14.50 1.92
C MET A 164 8.02 15.02 3.16
N PHE A 165 8.52 16.07 3.83
CA PHE A 165 7.84 16.72 4.95
C PHE A 165 7.11 18.01 4.57
N SER A 166 7.49 18.68 3.48
CA SER A 166 7.00 20.02 3.13
C SER A 166 6.14 20.10 1.86
N LEU A 167 6.24 19.14 0.93
CA LEU A 167 5.44 19.16 -0.29
C LEU A 167 3.96 18.88 0.02
N VAL A 168 3.10 19.69 -0.61
CA VAL A 168 1.64 19.60 -0.69
C VAL A 168 1.26 19.91 -2.14
#